data_AF-A0A2R3QWQ0-F1
#
_entry.id   AF-A0A2R3QWQ0-F1
#
_cell.length_a   1.000
_cell.length_b   1.000
_cell.length_c   1.000
_cell.angle_alpha   90.00
_cell.angle_beta   90.00
_cell.angle_gamma   90.00
#
_symmetry.space_group_name_H-M   'P 1'
#
loop_
_entity.id
_entity.type
_entity.pdbx_description
1 polymer ?
#
loop_
_entity_poly.entity_id
_entity_poly.type
_entity_poly.pdbx_seq_one_letter_code
_entity_poly.pdbx_strand_id
1 'polypeptide(L)'
;MINLAELSDSELAAHISAAMAEFQRRLNTPKPVEHNAAAPAPEAPIAKPKRPVKTPAEADQRFVRACLRLLRSQGYIKAADKDRYREIVKKHPRWTKINGYPDTLRGSTANHWLDFNNPLDDK
;
A
#
# COMPACT_ATOMS: atom_id res chain seq x y z
N MET A 1 30.62 -9.46 -10.52
CA MET A 1 30.47 -8.61 -11.72
C MET A 1 31.58 -9.05 -12.67
N ILE A 2 31.27 -9.52 -13.88
CA ILE A 2 32.31 -9.96 -14.83
C ILE A 2 33.04 -8.69 -15.32
N ASN A 3 34.36 -8.65 -15.19
CA ASN A 3 35.16 -7.49 -15.56
C ASN A 3 35.56 -7.61 -17.05
N LEU A 4 34.79 -6.98 -17.94
CA LEU A 4 34.94 -7.17 -19.40
C LEU A 4 36.29 -6.69 -19.95
N ALA A 5 37.03 -5.84 -19.21
CA ALA A 5 38.32 -5.31 -19.63
C ALA A 5 39.49 -6.31 -19.48
N GLU A 6 39.28 -7.43 -18.79
CA GLU A 6 40.31 -8.46 -18.55
C GLU A 6 40.14 -9.70 -19.44
N LEU A 7 39.07 -9.76 -20.23
CA LEU A 7 38.82 -10.88 -21.15
C LEU A 7 39.60 -10.68 -22.44
N SER A 8 40.28 -11.73 -22.91
CA SER A 8 40.84 -11.71 -24.27
C SER A 8 39.72 -11.64 -25.31
N ASP A 9 39.96 -11.01 -26.46
CA ASP A 9 38.95 -10.87 -27.54
C ASP A 9 38.33 -12.22 -27.95
N SER A 10 39.12 -13.31 -27.88
CA SER A 10 38.67 -14.68 -28.12
C SER A 10 37.71 -15.21 -27.05
N GLU A 11 37.93 -14.91 -25.78
CA GLU A 11 37.06 -15.36 -24.69
C GLU A 11 35.75 -14.58 -24.69
N LEU A 12 35.81 -13.29 -25.00
CA LEU A 12 34.62 -12.47 -25.18
C LEU A 12 33.77 -12.99 -26.34
N ALA A 13 34.39 -13.29 -27.48
CA ALA A 13 33.69 -13.89 -28.62
C ALA A 13 33.05 -15.25 -28.28
N ALA A 14 33.75 -16.08 -27.51
CA ALA A 14 33.22 -17.37 -27.03
C ALA A 14 32.00 -17.18 -26.11
N HIS A 15 32.04 -16.20 -25.20
CA HIS A 15 30.91 -15.89 -24.33
C HIS A 15 29.70 -15.33 -25.08
N ILE A 16 29.93 -14.45 -26.07
CA ILE A 16 28.86 -13.94 -26.93
C ILE A 16 28.23 -15.08 -27.71
N SER A 17 29.03 -15.97 -28.30
CA SER A 17 28.54 -17.15 -29.03
C SER A 17 27.68 -18.05 -28.14
N ALA A 18 28.15 -18.34 -26.91
CA ALA A 18 27.42 -19.16 -25.95
C ALA A 18 26.09 -18.51 -25.52
N ALA A 19 26.08 -17.19 -25.30
CA ALA A 19 24.87 -16.45 -24.95
C ALA A 19 23.85 -16.44 -26.09
N MET A 20 24.30 -16.25 -27.34
CA MET A 20 23.42 -16.29 -28.51
C MET A 20 22.85 -17.70 -28.75
N ALA A 21 23.65 -18.75 -28.55
CA ALA A 21 23.17 -20.13 -28.65
C ALA A 21 22.07 -20.44 -27.62
N GLU A 22 22.24 -20.01 -26.38
CA GLU A 22 21.23 -20.17 -25.32
C GLU A 22 19.97 -19.34 -25.62
N PHE A 23 20.10 -18.13 -26.16
CA PHE A 23 18.97 -17.31 -26.57
C PHE A 23 18.18 -17.95 -27.72
N GLN A 24 18.87 -18.46 -28.74
CA GLN A 24 18.25 -19.16 -29.85
C GLN A 24 17.55 -20.45 -29.39
N ARG A 25 18.14 -21.17 -28.43
CA ARG A 25 17.51 -22.34 -27.80
C ARG A 25 16.19 -21.98 -27.11
N ARG A 26 16.12 -20.83 -26.44
CA ARG A 26 14.89 -20.32 -25.79
C ARG A 26 13.83 -19.87 -26.79
N LEU A 27 14.22 -19.32 -27.94
CA LEU A 27 13.29 -18.96 -29.01
C LEU A 27 12.68 -20.20 -29.68
N ASN A 28 13.50 -21.22 -29.94
CA ASN A 28 13.06 -22.44 -30.63
C ASN A 28 12.36 -23.45 -29.71
N THR A 29 12.48 -23.28 -28.39
CA THR A 29 11.74 -24.09 -27.41
C THR A 29 10.62 -23.23 -26.86
N PRO A 30 9.40 -23.26 -27.42
CA PRO A 30 8.26 -22.58 -26.82
C PRO A 30 8.01 -23.25 -25.46
N LYS A 31 8.61 -22.71 -24.41
CA LYS A 31 8.19 -23.04 -23.05
C LYS A 31 6.75 -22.56 -22.95
N PRO A 32 5.77 -23.44 -22.66
CA PRO A 32 4.50 -22.97 -22.17
C PRO A 32 4.83 -22.02 -21.02
N VAL A 33 4.34 -20.79 -21.08
CA VAL A 33 4.26 -19.97 -19.89
C VAL A 33 3.27 -20.73 -19.02
N GLU A 34 3.76 -21.65 -18.20
CA GLU A 34 3.05 -22.10 -17.03
C GLU A 34 2.92 -20.85 -16.17
N HIS A 35 1.85 -20.08 -16.43
CA HIS A 35 1.19 -19.37 -15.36
C HIS A 35 1.15 -20.37 -14.23
N ASN A 36 1.83 -20.06 -13.13
CA ASN A 36 1.79 -20.85 -11.91
C ASN A 36 0.31 -21.05 -11.58
N ALA A 37 -0.27 -22.15 -12.09
CA ALA A 37 -1.47 -22.74 -11.59
C ALA A 37 -1.00 -23.26 -10.24
N ALA A 38 -1.04 -22.37 -9.26
CA ALA A 38 -0.94 -22.75 -7.87
C ALA A 38 -1.81 -24.00 -7.73
N ALA A 39 -1.21 -25.07 -7.21
CA ALA A 39 -1.90 -26.28 -6.77
C ALA A 39 -3.29 -25.89 -6.23
N PRO A 40 -4.38 -26.63 -6.54
CA PRO A 40 -5.72 -26.23 -6.17
C PRO A 40 -5.73 -25.90 -4.68
N ALA A 41 -5.65 -24.59 -4.39
CA ALA A 41 -5.68 -24.11 -3.04
C ALA A 41 -7.06 -24.53 -2.52
N PRO A 42 -7.17 -25.02 -1.28
CA PRO A 42 -8.48 -25.24 -0.68
C PRO A 42 -9.26 -23.95 -0.91
N GLU A 43 -10.38 -24.06 -1.62
CA GLU A 43 -11.15 -22.94 -2.19
C GLU A 43 -11.01 -21.72 -1.30
N ALA A 44 -10.16 -20.77 -1.72
CA ALA A 44 -10.04 -19.52 -1.02
C ALA A 44 -11.47 -18.94 -1.02
N PRO A 45 -12.10 -18.73 0.13
CA PRO A 45 -13.51 -18.39 0.18
C PRO A 45 -13.69 -17.15 -0.68
N ILE A 46 -14.45 -17.30 -1.76
CA ILE A 46 -14.77 -16.27 -2.73
C ILE A 46 -15.12 -15.04 -1.90
N ALA A 47 -14.21 -14.06 -1.89
CA ALA A 47 -14.35 -12.90 -1.04
C ALA A 47 -15.65 -12.23 -1.45
N LYS A 48 -16.68 -12.35 -0.60
CA LYS A 48 -18.01 -11.78 -0.84
C LYS A 48 -17.82 -10.37 -1.41
N PRO A 49 -18.54 -9.98 -2.48
CA PRO A 49 -18.38 -8.66 -3.08
C PRO A 49 -18.44 -7.63 -1.95
N LYS A 50 -17.33 -6.88 -1.77
CA LYS A 50 -17.20 -5.89 -0.70
C LYS A 50 -18.42 -4.97 -0.85
N ARG A 51 -19.37 -5.08 0.09
CA ARG A 51 -20.58 -4.23 0.09
C ARG A 51 -20.12 -2.78 -0.08
N PRO A 52 -20.77 -1.98 -0.95
CA PRO A 52 -20.40 -0.59 -1.14
C PRO A 52 -20.35 0.10 0.21
N VAL A 53 -19.19 0.65 0.55
CA VAL A 53 -18.99 1.37 1.80
C VAL A 53 -19.77 2.66 1.70
N LYS A 54 -20.68 2.90 2.65
CA LYS A 54 -21.38 4.19 2.74
C LYS A 54 -20.38 5.26 3.14
N THR A 55 -19.90 6.00 2.15
CA THR A 55 -18.99 7.13 2.32
C THR A 55 -19.75 8.36 2.82
N PRO A 56 -19.19 9.16 3.75
CA PRO A 56 -19.77 10.45 4.12
C PRO A 56 -19.90 11.40 2.94
N ALA A 57 -20.77 12.40 3.07
CA ALA A 57 -20.84 13.50 2.11
C ALA A 57 -19.47 14.21 1.99
N GLU A 58 -19.20 14.81 0.84
CA GLU A 58 -17.89 15.40 0.57
C GLU A 58 -17.48 16.47 1.60
N ALA A 59 -18.45 17.29 2.04
CA ALA A 59 -18.24 18.30 3.08
C ALA A 59 -17.76 17.69 4.40
N ASP A 60 -18.33 16.55 4.81
CA ASP A 60 -17.94 15.84 6.03
C ASP A 60 -16.57 15.18 5.89
N GLN A 61 -16.25 14.66 4.70
CA GLN A 61 -14.90 14.16 4.42
C GLN A 61 -13.85 15.27 4.54
N ARG A 62 -14.12 16.45 3.96
CA ARG A 62 -13.21 17.61 4.07
C ARG A 62 -13.06 18.05 5.53
N PHE A 63 -14.15 18.09 6.29
CA PHE A 63 -14.14 18.43 7.71
C PHE A 63 -13.29 17.45 8.53
N VAL A 64 -13.48 16.14 8.34
CA VAL A 64 -12.68 15.09 9.00
C VAL A 64 -11.20 15.27 8.70
N ARG A 65 -10.84 15.46 7.41
CA ARG A 65 -9.44 15.69 7.01
C ARG A 65 -8.86 16.96 7.62
N ALA A 66 -9.63 18.04 7.70
CA ALA A 66 -9.19 19.28 8.34
C ALA A 66 -8.91 19.10 9.83
N CYS A 67 -9.77 18.38 10.55
CA CYS A 67 -9.56 18.04 11.96
C CYS A 67 -8.29 17.21 12.16
N LEU A 68 -8.06 16.19 11.32
CA LEU A 68 -6.87 15.34 11.41
C LEU A 68 -5.58 16.10 11.09
N ARG A 69 -5.63 17.05 10.16
CA ARG A 69 -4.50 17.94 9.87
C ARG A 69 -4.18 18.85 11.06
N LEU A 70 -5.21 19.40 11.73
CA LEU A 70 -5.03 20.17 12.95
C LEU A 70 -4.46 19.30 14.07
N LEU A 71 -4.95 18.06 14.22
CA LEU A 71 -4.44 17.12 15.21
C LEU A 71 -2.94 16.82 14.98
N ARG A 72 -2.54 16.58 13.72
CA ARG A 72 -1.13 16.36 13.34
C ARG A 72 -0.21 17.55 13.61
N SER A 73 -0.70 18.75 13.34
CA SER A 73 0.04 19.99 13.64
C SER A 73 -0.03 20.40 15.12
N GLN A 74 -0.59 19.56 15.98
CA GLN A 74 -0.85 19.84 17.39
C GLN A 74 -1.66 21.14 17.61
N GLY A 75 -2.48 21.51 16.62
CA GLY A 75 -3.35 22.67 16.67
C GLY A 75 -4.55 22.48 17.58
N TYR A 76 -5.08 23.59 18.09
CA TYR A 76 -6.29 23.57 18.91
C TYR A 76 -7.54 23.21 18.07
N ILE A 77 -8.30 22.23 18.54
CA ILE A 77 -9.58 21.81 17.94
C ILE A 77 -10.68 22.07 18.97
N LYS A 78 -11.71 22.83 18.57
CA LYS A 78 -12.82 23.18 19.46
C LYS A 78 -13.60 21.93 19.89
N ALA A 79 -14.18 21.98 21.09
CA ALA A 79 -14.95 20.86 21.62
C ALA A 79 -16.10 20.43 20.68
N ALA A 80 -16.86 21.40 20.15
CA ALA A 80 -17.94 21.14 19.20
C ALA A 80 -17.46 20.42 17.93
N ASP A 81 -16.26 20.76 17.44
CA ASP A 81 -15.68 20.10 16.25
C ASP A 81 -15.29 18.65 16.55
N LYS A 82 -14.77 18.38 17.76
CA LYS A 82 -14.48 17.00 18.21
C LYS A 82 -15.74 16.16 18.32
N ASP A 83 -16.83 16.76 18.77
CA ASP A 83 -18.10 16.08 18.93
C ASP A 83 -18.73 15.80 17.55
N ARG A 84 -18.71 16.77 16.64
CA ARG A 84 -19.11 16.57 15.22
C ARG A 84 -18.27 15.50 14.53
N TYR A 85 -16.95 15.49 14.73
CA TYR A 85 -16.07 14.45 14.21
C TYR A 85 -16.55 13.07 14.68
N ARG A 86 -16.81 12.93 15.99
CA ARG A 86 -17.28 11.67 16.58
C ARG A 86 -18.61 11.23 16.00
N GLU A 87 -19.53 12.14 15.70
CA GLU A 87 -20.79 11.80 15.03
C GLU A 87 -20.58 11.25 13.63
N ILE A 88 -19.68 11.85 12.84
CA ILE A 88 -19.35 11.37 11.48
C ILE A 88 -18.73 9.98 11.56
N VAL A 89 -17.80 9.75 12.49
CA VAL A 89 -17.18 8.43 12.72
C VAL A 89 -18.25 7.39 13.08
N LYS A 90 -19.16 7.72 14.01
CA LYS A 90 -20.25 6.81 14.41
C LYS A 90 -21.19 6.47 13.26
N LYS A 91 -21.48 7.43 12.37
CA LYS A 91 -22.34 7.21 11.19
C LYS A 91 -21.63 6.39 10.10
N HIS A 92 -20.30 6.50 10.00
CA HIS A 92 -19.50 5.89 8.92
C HIS A 92 -18.31 5.06 9.43
N PRO A 93 -18.51 4.07 10.33
CA PRO A 93 -17.41 3.36 11.00
C PRO A 93 -16.57 2.50 10.04
N ARG A 94 -17.17 2.00 8.96
CA ARG A 94 -16.43 1.24 7.94
C ARG A 94 -15.50 2.14 7.14
N TRP A 95 -15.95 3.35 6.82
CA TRP A 95 -15.15 4.30 6.06
C TRP A 95 -13.95 4.77 6.88
N THR A 96 -14.15 5.09 8.16
CA THR A 96 -13.05 5.51 9.06
C THR A 96 -12.02 4.40 9.25
N LYS A 97 -12.46 3.16 9.47
CA LYS A 97 -11.57 2.00 9.63
C LYS A 97 -10.71 1.73 8.39
N ILE A 98 -11.29 1.84 7.19
CA ILE A 98 -10.54 1.66 5.94
C ILE A 98 -9.48 2.73 5.74
N ASN A 99 -9.76 3.97 6.17
CA ASN A 99 -8.80 5.07 6.08
C ASN A 99 -7.83 5.13 7.28
N GLY A 100 -7.96 4.23 8.27
CA GLY A 100 -7.13 4.22 9.46
C GLY A 100 -7.29 5.46 10.34
N TYR A 101 -8.46 6.11 10.34
CA TYR A 101 -8.72 7.29 11.16
C TYR A 101 -9.04 6.93 12.61
N PRO A 102 -8.67 7.76 13.60
CA PRO A 102 -8.97 7.49 15.00
C PRO A 102 -10.46 7.62 15.27
N ASP A 103 -10.98 6.83 16.20
CA ASP A 103 -12.40 6.89 16.57
C ASP A 103 -12.78 8.18 17.32
N THR A 104 -11.78 8.84 17.92
CA THR A 104 -11.93 10.06 18.70
C THR A 104 -10.68 10.93 18.59
N LEU A 105 -10.86 12.25 18.66
CA LEU A 105 -9.79 13.26 18.71
C LEU A 105 -9.43 13.64 20.16
N ARG A 106 -9.70 12.75 21.12
CA ARG A 106 -9.49 12.96 22.56
C ARG A 106 -8.70 11.79 23.16
N GLY A 107 -7.81 12.12 24.09
CA GLY A 107 -7.11 11.14 24.92
C GLY A 107 -6.16 10.22 24.16
N SER A 108 -5.90 9.05 24.74
CA SER A 108 -4.89 8.09 24.29
C SER A 108 -5.10 7.62 22.84
N THR A 109 -6.33 7.45 22.36
CA THR A 109 -6.58 7.04 20.96
C THR A 109 -6.05 8.05 19.94
N ALA A 110 -6.18 9.35 20.23
CA ALA A 110 -5.67 10.40 19.35
C ALA A 110 -4.14 10.43 19.38
N ASN A 111 -3.54 10.24 20.55
CA ASN A 111 -2.09 10.19 20.72
C ASN A 111 -1.47 9.00 19.99
N HIS A 112 -2.00 7.79 20.20
CA HIS A 112 -1.54 6.59 19.47
C HIS A 112 -1.65 6.79 17.97
N TRP A 113 -2.76 7.34 17.50
CA TRP A 113 -2.91 7.62 16.08
C TRP A 113 -1.87 8.61 15.57
N LEU A 114 -1.50 9.63 16.36
CA LEU A 114 -0.41 10.53 16.02
C LEU A 114 0.92 9.79 15.98
N ASP A 115 1.27 8.99 16.98
CA ASP A 115 2.53 8.24 17.03
C ASP A 115 2.71 7.38 15.76
N PHE A 116 1.68 6.65 15.33
CA PHE A 116 1.72 5.84 14.12
C PHE A 116 1.74 6.64 12.81
N ASN A 117 1.28 7.89 12.82
CA ASN A 117 1.05 8.69 11.62
C ASN A 117 1.87 9.98 11.58
N ASN A 118 2.82 10.17 12.50
CA ASN A 118 3.69 11.32 12.54
C ASN A 118 5.03 10.95 11.88
N PRO A 119 5.45 11.60 10.79
CA PRO A 119 6.70 11.28 10.11
C PRO A 119 7.94 11.87 10.81
N LEU A 120 8.01 11.85 12.15
CA LEU A 120 9.08 12.50 12.92
C LEU A 120 10.04 11.55 13.66
N ASP A 121 9.95 10.23 13.44
CA ASP A 121 10.86 9.24 14.03
C ASP A 121 12.03 8.79 13.12
N ASP A 122 12.38 9.58 12.10
CA ASP A 122 13.65 9.41 11.34
C ASP A 122 14.40 10.76 11.28
N LYS A 123 15.02 11.15 12.39
CA LYS A 123 16.15 12.10 12.43
C LYS A 123 17.11 11.77 13.57
#